data_AF-A0A265Q7V7-F1
#
_entry.id   AF-A0A265Q7V7-F1
#
_cell.length_a   1.000
_cell.length_b   1.000
_cell.length_c   1.000
_cell.angle_alpha   90.00
_cell.angle_beta   90.00
_cell.angle_gamma   90.00
#
_symmetry.space_group_name_H-M   'P 1'
#
loop_
_entity.id
_entity.type
_entity.pdbx_description
1 polymer ?
#
loop_
_entity_poly.entity_id
_entity_poly.type
_entity_poly.pdbx_seq_one_letter_code
_entity_poly.pdbx_strand_id
1 'polypeptide(L)' 'MDNRKEDDISINIISAPNNVEPVSKSPVGNAAKDAFCIYAGTRHAVGSVIKMEDGSEVICTDNGTWQNT' A
#
# COMPACT_ATOMS: atom_id res chain seq x y z
N MET A 1 -7.56 3.76 26.84
CA MET A 1 -6.43 3.28 26.00
C MET A 1 -7.02 2.93 24.66
N ASP A 2 -6.87 3.84 23.70
CA ASP A 2 -7.46 3.77 22.36
C ASP A 2 -6.83 2.58 21.60
N ASN A 3 -7.60 1.51 21.41
CA ASN A 3 -7.20 0.36 20.61
C ASN A 3 -7.45 0.67 19.13
N ARG A 4 -6.65 1.56 18.53
CA ARG A 4 -6.68 1.82 17.08
C ARG A 4 -5.87 0.76 16.31
N LYS A 5 -6.31 -0.49 16.41
CA LYS A 5 -5.82 -1.60 15.57
C LYS A 5 -6.25 -1.48 14.10
N GLU A 6 -7.11 -0.52 13.76
CA GLU A 6 -7.69 -0.39 12.41
C GLU A 6 -6.83 0.42 11.43
N ASP A 7 -5.71 0.99 11.88
CA ASP A 7 -4.82 1.80 11.04
C ASP A 7 -3.57 1.04 10.57
N ASP A 8 -3.45 -0.25 10.86
CA ASP A 8 -2.29 -1.03 10.44
C ASP A 8 -2.18 -1.12 8.91
N ILE A 9 -0.99 -0.82 8.37
CA ILE A 9 -0.70 -0.83 6.92
C ILE A 9 0.41 -1.84 6.60
N SER A 10 0.26 -2.50 5.46
CA SER A 10 1.20 -3.51 4.95
C SER A 10 1.70 -3.14 3.57
N ILE A 11 2.90 -3.62 3.22
CA ILE A 11 3.38 -3.58 1.85
C ILE A 11 2.61 -4.63 1.05
N ASN A 12 1.97 -4.20 -0.03
CA ASN A 12 1.19 -5.07 -0.90
C ASN A 12 1.69 -4.94 -2.35
N ILE A 13 1.64 -6.04 -3.09
CA ILE A 13 1.74 -6.07 -4.54
C ILE A 13 0.33 -6.12 -5.09
N ILE A 14 -0.04 -5.12 -5.88
CA ILE A 14 -1.36 -4.98 -6.46
C ILE A 14 -1.23 -5.29 -7.94
N SER A 15 -1.94 -6.29 -8.43
CA SER A 15 -2.07 -6.51 -9.87
C SER A 15 -3.39 -5.93 -10.34
N ALA A 16 -3.37 -5.05 -11.34
CA ALA A 16 -4.57 -4.52 -11.94
C ALA A 16 -5.47 -5.67 -12.44
N PRO A 17 -6.82 -5.56 -12.30
CA PRO A 17 -7.55 -4.38 -11.85
C PRO A 17 -7.62 -4.21 -10.32
N ASN A 18 -7.67 -5.28 -9.51
CA ASN A 18 -7.88 -5.18 -8.05
C ASN A 18 -7.31 -6.37 -7.24
N ASN A 19 -6.30 -7.10 -7.75
CA ASN A 19 -5.74 -8.23 -7.01
C ASN A 19 -4.66 -7.74 -6.04
N VAL A 20 -4.96 -7.71 -4.73
CA VAL A 20 -4.01 -7.25 -3.70
C VAL A 20 -3.39 -8.45 -3.01
N GLU A 21 -2.08 -8.62 -3.17
CA GLU A 21 -1.29 -9.66 -2.52
C GLU A 21 -0.39 -9.03 -1.44
N PRO A 22 -0.57 -9.37 -0.16
CA PRO A 22 0.29 -8.85 0.89
C PRO A 22 1.68 -9.47 0.78
N VAL A 23 2.71 -8.62 0.75
CA VAL A 23 4.11 -9.06 0.75
C VAL A 23 4.53 -9.51 2.14
N SER A 24 3.93 -8.90 3.17
CA SER A 24 4.26 -9.16 4.58
C SER A 24 3.09 -9.82 5.31
N LYS A 25 3.41 -10.83 6.14
CA LYS A 25 2.43 -11.52 7.02
C LYS A 25 2.00 -10.66 8.21
N SER A 26 2.64 -9.52 8.43
CA SER A 26 2.38 -8.61 9.52
C SER A 26 2.42 -7.18 8.99
N PRO A 27 1.67 -6.25 9.60
CA PRO A 27 1.72 -4.85 9.21
C PRO A 27 3.11 -4.28 9.44
N VAL A 28 3.55 -3.44 8.51
CA VAL A 28 4.86 -2.81 8.52
C VAL A 28 4.83 -1.40 9.12
N GLY A 29 3.63 -0.82 9.28
CA GLY A 29 3.45 0.54 9.78
C GLY A 29 2.00 0.82 10.16
N ASN A 30 1.70 2.09 10.46
CA ASN A 30 0.37 2.52 10.88
C ASN A 30 -0.05 3.82 10.18
N ALA A 31 -1.19 3.80 9.48
CA ALA A 31 -1.77 4.90 8.72
C ALA A 31 -2.09 6.16 9.55
N ALA A 32 -2.12 6.09 10.88
CA ALA A 32 -2.30 7.28 11.73
C ALA A 32 -1.00 8.10 11.88
N LYS A 33 0.16 7.54 11.51
CA LYS A 33 1.48 8.16 11.71
C LYS A 33 2.37 8.11 10.48
N ASP A 34 2.29 7.02 9.73
CA ASP A 34 3.10 6.76 8.55
C ASP A 34 2.37 7.19 7.28
N ALA A 35 3.14 7.57 6.25
CA ALA A 35 2.60 7.80 4.93
C ALA A 35 2.05 6.50 4.34
N PHE A 36 0.98 6.61 3.56
CA PHE A 36 0.36 5.49 2.89
C PHE A 36 -0.26 5.96 1.58
N CYS A 37 -0.47 5.03 0.66
CA CYS A 37 -1.19 5.29 -0.58
C CYS A 37 -2.51 4.52 -0.56
N ILE A 38 -3.55 5.10 -1.15
CA ILE A 38 -4.85 4.44 -1.26
C ILE A 38 -4.99 3.88 -2.68
N TYR A 39 -5.39 2.62 -2.78
CA TYR A 39 -5.74 1.99 -4.05
C TYR A 39 -6.86 0.98 -3.81
N ALA A 40 -7.84 0.90 -4.72
CA ALA A 40 -9.00 0.01 -4.60
C ALA A 40 -9.73 0.09 -3.23
N GLY A 41 -9.77 1.29 -2.62
CA GLY A 41 -10.37 1.49 -1.29
C GLY A 41 -9.57 0.94 -0.11
N THR A 42 -8.37 0.40 -0.35
CA THR A 42 -7.46 -0.14 0.67
C THR A 42 -6.27 0.78 0.86
N ARG A 43 -5.73 0.83 2.09
CA ARG A 43 -4.52 1.59 2.44
C ARG A 43 -3.29 0.70 2.30
N HIS A 44 -2.27 1.22 1.63
CA HIS A 44 -1.05 0.51 1.28
C HIS A 44 0.15 1.23 1.88
N ALA A 45 1.03 0.50 2.54
CA ALA A 45 2.25 1.09 3.08
C ALA A 45 3.20 1.53 1.95
N VAL A 46 4.06 2.49 2.27
CA VAL A 46 5.18 2.91 1.42
C VAL A 46 5.98 1.68 0.97
N GLY A 47 6.33 1.63 -0.31
CA GLY A 47 6.97 0.47 -0.95
C GLY A 47 6.00 -0.54 -1.56
N SER A 48 4.68 -0.37 -1.40
CA SER A 48 3.69 -1.15 -2.17
C SER A 48 3.81 -0.85 -3.65
N VAL A 49 3.53 -1.83 -4.50
CA VAL A 49 3.69 -1.73 -5.96
C VAL A 49 2.40 -2.11 -6.66
N ILE A 50 1.96 -1.30 -7.62
CA ILE A 50 0.88 -1.62 -8.55
C ILE A 50 1.49 -2.04 -9.88
N LYS A 51 1.21 -3.26 -10.31
CA LYS A 51 1.51 -3.78 -11.63
C LYS A 51 0.34 -3.49 -12.56
N MET A 52 0.58 -2.65 -13.55
CA MET A 52 -0.38 -2.30 -14.57
C MET A 52 -0.40 -3.37 -15.68
N GLU A 53 -1.48 -3.42 -16.45
CA GLU A 53 -1.62 -4.38 -17.56
C GLU A 53 -0.62 -4.14 -18.69
N ASP A 54 -0.14 -2.91 -18.87
CA ASP A 54 0.90 -2.59 -19.87
C ASP A 54 2.31 -3.01 -19.44
N GLY A 55 2.47 -3.55 -18.23
CA GLY A 55 3.75 -3.96 -17.65
C GLY A 55 4.48 -2.87 -16.88
N SER A 56 3.97 -1.64 -16.86
CA SER A 56 4.49 -0.59 -15.98
C SER A 56 4.16 -0.85 -14.51
N GLU A 57 5.04 -0.36 -13.64
CA GLU A 57 4.92 -0.51 -12.20
C GLU A 57 4.85 0.86 -11.52
N VAL A 58 3.98 0.96 -10.52
CA VAL A 58 3.77 2.20 -9.78
C VAL A 58 4.00 1.93 -8.31
N ILE A 59 4.95 2.63 -7.71
CA ILE A 59 5.35 2.43 -6.32
C ILE A 59 4.72 3.49 -5.42
N CYS A 60 4.26 3.07 -4.24
CA CYS A 60 3.83 3.99 -3.19
C CYS A 60 5.07 4.60 -2.54
N THR A 61 5.21 5.92 -2.63
CA THR A 61 6.34 6.67 -2.09
C THR A 61 6.06 7.21 -0.69
N ASP A 62 7.11 7.64 0.02
CA ASP A 62 7.03 8.24 1.36
C ASP A 62 6.24 9.55 1.41
N ASN A 63 5.98 10.15 0.25
CA ASN A 63 5.09 11.30 0.11
C ASN A 63 3.60 10.93 0.10
N GLY A 64 3.25 9.64 0.23
CA GLY A 64 1.87 9.16 0.16
C GLY A 64 1.27 9.21 -1.25
N THR A 65 2.13 9.19 -2.27
CA THR A 65 1.72 9.25 -3.67
C THR A 65 2.23 8.05 -4.46
N TRP A 66 1.43 7.59 -5.41
CA TRP A 66 1.82 6.60 -6.40
C TRP A 66 2.72 7.26 -7.45
N GLN A 67 3.94 6.75 -7.62
CA GLN A 67 4.87 7.21 -8.64
C GLN A 67 5.25 6.07 -9.57
N ASN A 68 5.25 6.33 -10.88
CA ASN A 68 5.76 5.38 -11.86
C ASN A 68 7.27 5.25 -11.70
N THR A 69 7.76 4.01 -11.68
CA THR A 69 9.19 3.71 -11.78
C THR A 69 9.63 3.44 -13.21
#